data_AF-M6FZW3-F1
#
_entry.id   AF-M6FZW3-F1
#
_cell.length_a   1.000
_cell.length_b   1.000
_cell.length_c   1.000
_cell.angle_alpha   90.00
_cell.angle_beta   90.00
_cell.angle_gamma   90.00
#
_symmetry.space_group_name_H-M   'P 1'
#
loop_
_entity.id
_entity.type
_entity.pdbx_description
1 polymer ?
#
loop_
_entity_poly.entity_id
_entity_poly.type
_entity_poly.pdbx_seq_one_letter_code
_entity_poly.pdbx_strand_id
1 'polypeptide(L)'
;MRKDILSLSLQELEILTSKGTVSRAVKEVESDIQGEWKETQDGNTEVVWEDSVTCVLPEAASIQDFVCTCPSAGICRHIVRTVVAYQKRSAADEPKLSWNPGDIDDESLRSFLSASSLAKAKSVFDSGIAIELDRTETPTAKIEGLGNVFFPVPNDVRYARSDRKGSIGEQAVAIAVWAFRLTHKNKGFVSTERKKPEFRFTSPMARTSP
;
A
#
# COMPACT_ATOMS: atom_id res chain seq x y z
N MET A 1 -7.44 13.23 -13.36
CA MET A 1 -6.26 13.23 -12.46
C MET A 1 -5.19 14.16 -13.03
N ARG A 2 -4.77 15.18 -12.27
CA ARG A 2 -3.87 16.26 -12.71
C ARG A 2 -2.39 15.85 -12.70
N LYS A 3 -1.95 15.17 -13.76
CA LYS A 3 -0.57 14.62 -13.87
C LYS A 3 0.52 15.68 -13.76
N ASP A 4 0.25 16.88 -14.25
CA ASP A 4 1.13 18.05 -14.16
C ASP A 4 1.41 18.43 -12.70
N ILE A 5 0.38 18.48 -11.86
CA ILE A 5 0.53 18.74 -10.42
C ILE A 5 1.26 17.57 -9.74
N LEU A 6 0.96 16.32 -10.12
CA LEU A 6 1.61 15.14 -9.56
C LEU A 6 3.12 15.08 -9.83
N SER A 7 3.58 15.68 -10.93
CA SER A 7 5.00 15.72 -11.28
C SER A 7 5.81 16.82 -10.57
N LEU A 8 5.15 17.81 -9.94
CA LEU A 8 5.84 18.92 -9.28
C LEU A 8 6.62 18.45 -8.05
N SER A 9 7.93 18.49 -8.14
CA SER A 9 8.85 18.24 -7.03
C SER A 9 8.81 19.39 -6.02
N LEU A 10 9.24 19.10 -4.78
CA LEU A 10 9.41 20.14 -3.76
C LEU A 10 10.39 21.22 -4.22
N GLN A 11 11.44 20.86 -4.95
CA GLN A 11 12.42 21.83 -5.47
C GLN A 11 11.79 22.80 -6.48
N GLU A 12 10.91 22.32 -7.37
CA GLU A 12 10.19 23.19 -8.30
C GLU A 12 9.24 24.14 -7.57
N LEU A 13 8.54 23.66 -6.53
CA LEU A 13 7.71 24.50 -5.68
C LEU A 13 8.53 25.56 -4.94
N GLU A 14 9.75 25.24 -4.53
CA GLU A 14 10.67 26.21 -3.92
C GLU A 14 11.13 27.29 -4.90
N ILE A 15 11.40 26.93 -6.15
CA ILE A 15 11.75 27.87 -7.24
C ILE A 15 10.58 28.81 -7.54
N LEU A 16 9.34 28.29 -7.53
CA LEU A 16 8.14 29.07 -7.80
C LEU A 16 7.68 29.96 -6.63
N THR A 17 8.16 29.68 -5.42
CA THR A 17 7.75 30.38 -4.19
C THR A 17 8.95 30.78 -3.33
N SER A 18 9.18 30.05 -2.24
CA SER A 18 10.35 30.10 -1.40
C SER A 18 10.44 28.80 -0.59
N LYS A 19 11.67 28.43 -0.18
CA LYS A 19 11.91 27.32 0.74
C LYS A 19 11.08 27.40 2.03
N GLY A 20 10.91 28.60 2.58
CA GLY A 20 10.12 28.82 3.80
C GLY A 20 8.62 28.54 3.60
N THR A 21 8.07 28.92 2.44
CA THR A 21 6.69 28.64 2.05
C THR A 21 6.45 27.13 1.95
N VAL A 22 7.32 26.44 1.21
CA VAL A 22 7.21 24.98 0.99
C VAL A 22 7.36 24.22 2.30
N SER A 23 8.38 24.53 3.11
CA SER A 23 8.63 23.83 4.37
C SER A 23 7.45 23.96 5.36
N ARG A 24 6.78 25.11 5.39
CA ARG A 24 5.60 25.31 6.25
C ARG A 24 4.39 24.56 5.71
N ALA A 25 4.14 24.63 4.41
CA ALA A 25 3.04 23.90 3.77
C ALA A 25 3.17 22.39 3.97
N VAL A 26 4.37 21.82 3.79
CA VAL A 26 4.64 20.39 4.02
C VAL A 26 4.35 20.02 5.48
N LYS A 27 4.83 20.79 6.45
CA LYS A 27 4.55 20.54 7.87
C LYS A 27 3.07 20.57 8.22
N GLU A 28 2.29 21.45 7.59
CA GLU A 28 0.83 21.48 7.78
C GLU A 28 0.18 20.20 7.27
N VAL A 29 0.60 19.67 6.11
CA VAL A 29 0.10 18.40 5.56
C VAL A 29 0.57 17.18 6.36
N GLU A 30 1.79 17.21 6.91
CA GLU A 30 2.31 16.19 7.82
C GLU A 30 1.62 16.19 9.18
N SER A 31 1.08 17.34 9.60
CA SER A 31 0.28 17.48 10.81
C SER A 31 -1.20 17.16 10.59
N ASP A 32 -1.54 16.56 9.45
CA ASP A 32 -2.88 16.14 9.04
C ASP A 32 -3.94 17.25 9.15
N ILE A 33 -3.62 18.43 8.61
CA ILE A 33 -4.60 19.50 8.41
C ILE A 33 -5.83 19.02 7.59
N GLN A 34 -7.03 19.36 8.05
CA GLN A 34 -8.27 18.91 7.42
C GLN A 34 -8.77 19.87 6.34
N GLY A 35 -9.30 19.31 5.26
CA GLY A 35 -9.93 20.06 4.19
C GLY A 35 -11.06 19.27 3.53
N GLU A 36 -12.13 19.96 3.19
CA GLU A 36 -13.28 19.42 2.46
C GLU A 36 -13.04 19.58 0.96
N TRP A 37 -12.84 18.46 0.26
CA TRP A 37 -12.53 18.44 -1.17
C TRP A 37 -13.78 18.23 -2.01
N LYS A 38 -13.89 18.98 -3.10
CA LYS A 38 -15.00 18.88 -4.06
C LYS A 38 -14.49 19.03 -5.50
N GLU A 39 -15.00 18.20 -6.38
CA GLU A 39 -14.87 18.41 -7.82
C GLU A 39 -16.07 19.21 -8.32
N THR A 40 -15.79 20.27 -9.08
CA THR A 40 -16.82 21.15 -9.66
C THR A 40 -17.30 20.62 -11.01
N GLN A 41 -18.42 21.14 -11.51
CA GLN A 41 -18.97 20.74 -12.82
C GLN A 41 -18.01 21.08 -13.99
N ASP A 42 -17.16 22.09 -13.80
CA ASP A 42 -16.17 22.52 -14.78
C ASP A 42 -14.83 21.74 -14.69
N GLY A 43 -14.78 20.66 -13.90
CA GLY A 43 -13.58 19.83 -13.72
C GLY A 43 -12.54 20.38 -12.74
N ASN A 44 -12.78 21.57 -12.17
CA ASN A 44 -11.88 22.16 -11.17
C ASN A 44 -11.96 21.38 -9.86
N THR A 45 -10.81 21.22 -9.20
CA THR A 45 -10.76 20.70 -7.83
C THR A 45 -10.74 21.86 -6.85
N GLU A 46 -11.71 21.90 -5.95
CA GLU A 46 -11.84 22.88 -4.88
C GLU A 46 -11.60 22.22 -3.53
N VAL A 47 -10.91 22.92 -2.63
CA VAL A 47 -10.78 22.51 -1.23
C VAL A 47 -11.05 23.68 -0.30
N VAL A 48 -11.90 23.44 0.69
CA VAL A 48 -12.14 24.35 1.81
C VAL A 48 -11.38 23.81 3.02
N TRP A 49 -10.37 24.53 3.47
CA TRP A 49 -9.52 24.13 4.59
C TRP A 49 -10.13 24.53 5.94
N GLU A 50 -9.72 23.87 7.03
CA GLU A 50 -10.16 24.17 8.40
C GLU A 50 -9.86 25.62 8.86
N ASP A 51 -8.87 26.27 8.23
CA ASP A 51 -8.56 27.70 8.42
C ASP A 51 -9.46 28.64 7.61
N SER A 52 -10.56 28.11 7.04
CA SER A 52 -11.53 28.80 6.19
C SER A 52 -10.95 29.36 4.87
N VAL A 53 -9.72 28.99 4.51
CA VAL A 53 -9.14 29.32 3.21
C VAL A 53 -9.65 28.33 2.16
N THR A 54 -10.10 28.85 1.03
CA THR A 54 -10.50 28.04 -0.12
C THR A 54 -9.43 28.12 -1.19
N CYS A 55 -9.05 26.99 -1.76
CA CYS A 55 -8.14 26.89 -2.90
C CYS A 55 -8.83 26.17 -4.06
N VAL A 56 -8.64 26.67 -5.28
CA VAL A 56 -9.18 26.10 -6.51
C VAL A 56 -8.03 25.78 -7.45
N LEU A 57 -8.02 24.54 -7.94
CA LEU A 57 -7.09 23.98 -8.91
C LEU A 57 -7.85 23.81 -10.24
N PRO A 58 -7.77 24.78 -11.17
CA PRO A 58 -8.52 24.72 -12.41
C PRO A 58 -7.97 23.66 -13.35
N GLU A 59 -8.81 22.79 -13.93
CA GLU A 59 -8.38 21.53 -14.59
C GLU A 59 -7.29 21.74 -15.66
N ALA A 60 -7.44 22.76 -16.50
CA ALA A 60 -6.58 23.01 -17.66
C ALA A 60 -5.53 24.11 -17.44
N ALA A 61 -5.33 24.59 -16.20
CA ALA A 61 -4.49 25.73 -15.91
C ALA A 61 -3.24 25.36 -15.09
N SER A 62 -2.18 26.15 -15.20
CA SER A 62 -0.93 25.90 -14.47
C SER A 62 -1.06 26.26 -12.98
N ILE A 63 -0.09 25.89 -12.15
CA ILE A 63 -0.05 26.29 -10.73
C ILE A 63 -0.11 27.81 -10.53
N GLN A 64 0.32 28.60 -11.53
CA GLN A 64 0.28 30.07 -11.47
C GLN A 64 -1.15 30.62 -11.52
N ASP A 65 -2.07 29.84 -12.06
CA ASP A 65 -3.48 30.19 -12.26
C ASP A 65 -4.37 29.67 -11.11
N PHE A 66 -3.78 29.05 -10.09
CA PHE A 66 -4.54 28.54 -8.96
C PHE A 66 -5.05 29.68 -8.11
N VAL A 67 -6.30 29.55 -7.69
CA VAL A 67 -6.99 30.60 -6.93
C VAL A 67 -6.95 30.24 -5.46
N CYS A 68 -6.66 31.22 -4.62
CA CYS A 68 -6.72 31.10 -3.18
C CYS A 68 -7.42 32.33 -2.60
N THR A 69 -8.31 32.14 -1.62
CA THR A 69 -9.04 33.25 -0.97
C THR A 69 -8.22 34.06 0.03
N CYS A 70 -6.95 33.69 0.26
CA CYS A 70 -6.07 34.45 1.13
C CYS A 70 -5.58 35.76 0.44
N PRO A 71 -5.15 36.78 1.22
CA PRO A 71 -4.77 38.09 0.67
C PRO A 71 -3.39 38.10 -0.02
N SER A 72 -2.69 36.96 -0.10
CA SER A 72 -1.35 36.89 -0.70
C SER A 72 -1.42 36.94 -2.23
N ALA A 73 -0.51 37.69 -2.85
CA ALA A 73 -0.34 37.67 -4.30
C ALA A 73 0.48 36.45 -4.76
N GLY A 74 0.12 35.87 -5.89
CA GLY A 74 0.82 34.74 -6.50
C GLY A 74 0.67 33.43 -5.73
N ILE A 75 1.65 32.53 -5.89
CA ILE A 75 1.61 31.18 -5.31
C ILE A 75 1.91 31.26 -3.81
N CYS A 76 0.85 31.23 -3.00
CA CYS A 76 0.93 31.33 -1.55
C CYS A 76 1.16 29.95 -0.89
N ARG A 77 1.39 29.95 0.42
CA ARG A 77 1.52 28.73 1.21
C ARG A 77 0.30 27.80 1.10
N HIS A 78 -0.92 28.34 1.01
CA HIS A 78 -2.14 27.52 0.91
C HIS A 78 -2.26 26.82 -0.45
N ILE A 79 -1.79 27.46 -1.53
CA ILE A 79 -1.68 26.82 -2.84
C ILE A 79 -0.67 25.67 -2.77
N VAL A 80 0.52 25.90 -2.20
CA VAL A 80 1.53 24.84 -2.03
C VAL A 80 1.01 23.71 -1.15
N ARG A 81 0.35 24.02 -0.03
CA ARG A 81 -0.32 23.03 0.83
C ARG A 81 -1.30 22.20 0.03
N THR A 82 -2.12 22.84 -0.79
CA THR A 82 -3.14 22.17 -1.60
C THR A 82 -2.51 21.24 -2.63
N VAL A 83 -1.43 21.67 -3.29
CA VAL A 83 -0.67 20.82 -4.22
C VAL A 83 -0.11 19.59 -3.49
N VAL A 84 0.58 19.77 -2.36
CA VAL A 84 1.18 18.66 -1.59
C VAL A 84 0.11 17.71 -1.06
N ALA A 85 -1.02 18.23 -0.57
CA ALA A 85 -2.13 17.41 -0.12
C ALA A 85 -2.82 16.68 -1.27
N TYR A 86 -2.99 17.31 -2.43
CA TYR A 86 -3.50 16.67 -3.64
C TYR A 86 -2.59 15.54 -4.11
N GLN A 87 -1.27 15.75 -4.07
CA GLN A 87 -0.27 14.70 -4.36
C GLN A 87 -0.36 13.54 -3.37
N LYS A 88 -0.44 13.80 -2.06
CA LYS A 88 -0.60 12.77 -1.01
C LYS A 88 -1.91 11.98 -1.20
N ARG A 89 -3.03 12.68 -1.47
CA ARG A 89 -4.35 12.07 -1.73
C ARG A 89 -4.35 11.25 -3.01
N SER A 90 -3.72 11.76 -4.08
CA SER A 90 -3.65 11.07 -5.36
C SER A 90 -2.63 9.94 -5.36
N ALA A 91 -1.60 9.98 -4.51
CA ALA A 91 -0.74 8.81 -4.27
C ALA A 91 -1.48 7.70 -3.50
N ALA A 92 -2.57 8.04 -2.79
CA ALA A 92 -3.50 7.08 -2.21
C ALA A 92 -4.58 6.61 -3.22
N ASP A 93 -4.78 7.33 -4.32
CA ASP A 93 -5.78 7.08 -5.39
C ASP A 93 -5.15 6.50 -6.69
N GLU A 94 -3.83 6.66 -6.88
CA GLU A 94 -3.04 5.85 -7.81
C GLU A 94 -3.24 4.40 -7.38
N PRO A 95 -3.72 3.50 -8.25
CA PRO A 95 -3.63 2.10 -7.96
C PRO A 95 -2.13 1.77 -7.92
N LYS A 96 -1.53 1.81 -6.72
CA LYS A 96 -0.52 0.81 -6.37
C LYS A 96 -1.21 -0.49 -6.72
N LEU A 97 -0.87 -1.04 -7.89
CA LEU A 97 -1.42 -2.27 -8.44
C LEU A 97 -1.77 -3.15 -7.26
N SER A 98 -3.06 -3.49 -7.11
CA SER A 98 -3.53 -4.41 -6.09
C SER A 98 -3.07 -5.84 -6.40
N TRP A 99 -1.81 -5.98 -6.81
CA TRP A 99 -1.19 -7.23 -7.13
C TRP A 99 -0.94 -7.94 -5.80
N ASN A 100 -1.30 -9.21 -5.76
CA ASN A 100 -1.07 -10.01 -4.60
C ASN A 100 0.26 -10.75 -4.83
N PRO A 101 1.25 -10.71 -3.92
CA PRO A 101 2.41 -11.59 -4.05
C PRO A 101 2.03 -13.07 -4.14
N GLY A 102 0.85 -13.45 -3.67
CA GLY A 102 0.26 -14.77 -3.85
C GLY A 102 0.03 -15.18 -5.32
N ASP A 103 -0.01 -14.22 -6.25
CA ASP A 103 -0.19 -14.44 -7.69
C ASP A 103 1.10 -14.95 -8.37
N ILE A 104 2.26 -14.89 -7.68
CA ILE A 104 3.48 -15.55 -8.14
C ILE A 104 3.23 -17.06 -8.20
N ASP A 105 3.37 -17.65 -9.38
CA ASP A 105 3.09 -19.07 -9.60
C ASP A 105 4.14 -20.00 -8.99
N ASP A 106 3.77 -21.27 -8.84
CA ASP A 106 4.66 -22.28 -8.26
C ASP A 106 5.88 -22.59 -9.15
N GLU A 107 5.80 -22.32 -10.45
CA GLU A 107 6.90 -22.58 -11.38
C GLU A 107 8.03 -21.56 -11.21
N SER A 108 7.66 -20.30 -10.98
CA SER A 108 8.55 -19.21 -10.61
C SER A 108 9.22 -19.51 -9.27
N LEU A 109 8.48 -20.05 -8.29
CA LEU A 109 9.05 -20.49 -7.02
C LEU A 109 10.04 -21.65 -7.20
N ARG A 110 9.74 -22.65 -8.05
CA ARG A 110 10.64 -23.78 -8.35
C ARG A 110 11.89 -23.34 -9.11
N SER A 111 11.79 -22.30 -9.93
CA SER A 111 12.94 -21.72 -10.63
C SER A 111 13.82 -20.89 -9.72
N PHE A 112 13.23 -20.28 -8.68
CA PHE A 112 13.93 -19.46 -7.69
C PHE A 112 14.60 -20.29 -6.57
N LEU A 113 14.01 -21.41 -6.18
CA LEU A 113 14.45 -22.26 -5.07
C LEU A 113 14.92 -23.64 -5.53
N SER A 114 15.96 -24.17 -4.88
CA SER A 114 16.25 -25.60 -4.97
C SER A 114 15.10 -26.46 -4.43
N ALA A 115 14.90 -27.66 -4.99
CA ALA A 115 13.83 -28.58 -4.58
C ALA A 115 13.84 -28.88 -3.06
N SER A 116 15.02 -29.06 -2.47
CA SER A 116 15.17 -29.28 -1.02
C SER A 116 14.74 -28.06 -0.20
N SER A 117 15.08 -26.84 -0.65
CA SER A 117 14.68 -25.61 0.04
C SER A 117 13.18 -25.38 -0.08
N LEU A 118 12.59 -25.64 -1.25
CA LEU A 118 11.15 -25.55 -1.45
C LEU A 118 10.39 -26.54 -0.54
N ALA A 119 10.86 -27.77 -0.41
CA ALA A 119 10.27 -28.76 0.50
C ALA A 119 10.36 -28.33 1.98
N LYS A 120 11.49 -27.76 2.39
CA LYS A 120 11.65 -27.21 3.75
C LYS A 120 10.71 -26.04 4.01
N ALA A 121 10.64 -25.08 3.09
CA ALA A 121 9.70 -23.97 3.16
C ALA A 121 8.27 -24.50 3.32
N LYS A 122 7.90 -25.52 2.52
CA LYS A 122 6.56 -26.12 2.57
C LYS A 122 6.28 -26.80 3.90
N SER A 123 7.24 -27.53 4.47
CA SER A 123 7.12 -28.14 5.80
C SER A 123 6.91 -27.10 6.90
N VAL A 124 7.61 -25.96 6.85
CA VAL A 124 7.44 -24.86 7.82
C VAL A 124 6.08 -24.19 7.64
N PHE A 125 5.65 -23.97 6.39
CA PHE A 125 4.32 -23.44 6.12
C PHE A 125 3.22 -24.38 6.64
N ASP A 126 3.32 -25.68 6.42
CA ASP A 126 2.31 -26.64 6.87
C ASP A 126 2.32 -26.86 8.40
N SER A 127 3.32 -26.34 9.13
CA SER A 127 3.39 -26.45 10.60
C SER A 127 2.55 -25.43 11.37
N GLY A 128 1.90 -24.48 10.68
CA GLY A 128 0.97 -23.56 11.35
C GLY A 128 1.57 -22.27 11.89
N ILE A 129 2.62 -21.75 11.25
CA ILE A 129 3.21 -20.45 11.62
C ILE A 129 2.23 -19.29 11.41
N ALA A 130 2.34 -18.28 12.29
CA ALA A 130 1.63 -17.02 12.18
C ALA A 130 2.44 -15.98 11.38
N ILE A 131 1.76 -15.26 10.49
CA ILE A 131 2.38 -14.29 9.59
C ILE A 131 1.52 -13.03 9.56
N GLU A 132 2.16 -11.89 9.77
CA GLU A 132 1.55 -10.57 9.60
C GLU A 132 1.80 -10.11 8.16
N LEU A 133 0.72 -9.77 7.45
CA LEU A 133 0.74 -9.37 6.05
C LEU A 133 0.30 -7.91 5.92
N ASP A 134 1.02 -7.16 5.08
CA ASP A 134 0.70 -5.79 4.70
C ASP A 134 0.85 -5.61 3.19
N ARG A 135 -0.15 -5.01 2.53
CA ARG A 135 -0.19 -4.69 1.11
C ARG A 135 -0.56 -3.23 0.85
N THR A 136 -0.54 -2.36 1.85
CA THR A 136 -0.92 -0.94 1.63
C THR A 136 0.13 -0.17 0.85
N GLU A 137 1.39 -0.64 0.86
CA GLU A 137 2.48 -0.05 0.11
C GLU A 137 3.22 -1.08 -0.74
N THR A 138 4.53 -1.26 -0.51
CA THR A 138 5.25 -2.45 -0.97
C THR A 138 4.71 -3.64 -0.16
N PRO A 139 4.20 -4.71 -0.78
CA PRO A 139 3.72 -5.85 -0.01
C PRO A 139 4.83 -6.44 0.87
N THR A 140 4.53 -6.65 2.14
CA THR A 140 5.44 -7.21 3.13
C THR A 140 4.81 -8.33 3.94
N ALA A 141 5.62 -9.32 4.29
CA ALA A 141 5.24 -10.40 5.18
C ALA A 141 6.26 -10.49 6.33
N LYS A 142 5.77 -10.39 7.55
CA LYS A 142 6.58 -10.58 8.76
C LYS A 142 6.27 -11.95 9.33
N ILE A 143 7.25 -12.84 9.24
CA ILE A 143 7.15 -14.24 9.60
C ILE A 143 7.86 -14.45 10.92
N GLU A 144 7.14 -14.97 11.92
CA GLU A 144 7.72 -15.26 13.23
C GLU A 144 8.91 -16.24 13.10
N GLY A 145 10.07 -15.87 13.66
CA GLY A 145 11.30 -16.65 13.59
C GLY A 145 12.08 -16.57 12.26
N LEU A 146 11.45 -16.17 11.15
CA LEU A 146 12.07 -16.09 9.81
C LEU A 146 12.33 -14.68 9.29
N GLY A 147 11.81 -13.64 9.97
CA GLY A 147 12.10 -12.25 9.65
C GLY A 147 11.10 -11.63 8.66
N ASN A 148 11.53 -10.59 7.96
CA ASN A 148 10.68 -9.79 7.07
C ASN A 148 11.00 -10.05 5.60
N VAL A 149 9.94 -10.19 4.80
CA VAL A 149 9.98 -10.33 3.34
C VAL A 149 9.31 -9.14 2.68
N PHE A 150 9.91 -8.63 1.60
CA PHE A 150 9.45 -7.47 0.83
C PHE A 150 9.32 -7.84 -0.65
N PHE A 151 8.25 -7.36 -1.29
CA PHE A 151 7.98 -7.58 -2.72
C PHE A 151 7.95 -6.24 -3.49
N PRO A 152 9.11 -5.71 -3.91
CA PRO A 152 9.20 -4.39 -4.54
C PRO A 152 8.75 -4.36 -6.01
N VAL A 153 8.72 -5.52 -6.70
CA VAL A 153 8.36 -5.63 -8.12
C VAL A 153 7.21 -6.62 -8.29
N PRO A 154 6.12 -6.22 -8.96
CA PRO A 154 4.99 -7.11 -9.25
C PRO A 154 5.37 -8.35 -10.04
N ASN A 155 4.85 -9.50 -9.62
CA ASN A 155 4.89 -10.80 -10.33
C ASN A 155 6.30 -11.32 -10.68
N ASP A 156 7.36 -10.81 -10.05
CA ASP A 156 8.73 -11.28 -10.26
C ASP A 156 9.42 -11.61 -8.93
N VAL A 157 9.49 -12.91 -8.62
CA VAL A 157 10.08 -13.43 -7.38
C VAL A 157 11.57 -13.09 -7.23
N ARG A 158 12.28 -12.82 -8.33
CA ARG A 158 13.73 -12.55 -8.29
C ARG A 158 14.06 -11.23 -7.59
N TYR A 159 13.08 -10.32 -7.51
CA TYR A 159 13.21 -9.05 -6.81
C TYR A 159 12.74 -9.12 -5.35
N ALA A 160 12.16 -10.24 -4.92
CA ALA A 160 11.77 -10.43 -3.53
C ALA A 160 13.00 -10.38 -2.62
N ARG A 161 12.87 -9.69 -1.49
CA ARG A 161 13.97 -9.51 -0.53
C ARG A 161 13.56 -10.02 0.84
N SER A 162 14.48 -10.70 1.51
CA SER A 162 14.37 -11.10 2.91
C SER A 162 15.49 -10.44 3.71
N ASP A 163 15.22 -10.07 4.97
CA ASP A 163 16.25 -9.59 5.90
C ASP A 163 17.23 -10.72 6.32
N ARG A 164 16.80 -11.98 6.25
CA ARG A 164 17.67 -13.17 6.31
C ARG A 164 18.32 -13.44 4.96
N LYS A 165 19.58 -13.88 4.98
CA LYS A 165 20.37 -14.22 3.79
C LYS A 165 20.38 -15.72 3.51
N GLY A 166 20.73 -16.06 2.27
CA GLY A 166 20.89 -17.45 1.82
C GLY A 166 19.56 -18.20 1.79
N SER A 167 19.66 -19.53 1.89
CA SER A 167 18.50 -20.43 1.73
C SER A 167 17.36 -20.18 2.70
N ILE A 168 17.62 -19.66 3.90
CA ILE A 168 16.58 -19.28 4.88
C ILE A 168 15.74 -18.12 4.35
N GLY A 169 16.38 -17.12 3.73
CA GLY A 169 15.68 -15.98 3.15
C GLY A 169 14.85 -16.39 1.93
N GLU A 170 15.39 -17.25 1.07
CA GLU A 170 14.66 -17.78 -0.08
C GLU A 170 13.43 -18.61 0.38
N GLN A 171 13.58 -19.41 1.44
CA GLN A 171 12.46 -20.15 2.04
C GLN A 171 11.38 -19.22 2.59
N ALA A 172 11.79 -18.13 3.26
CA ALA A 172 10.86 -17.12 3.76
C ALA A 172 10.06 -16.47 2.63
N VAL A 173 10.68 -16.22 1.46
CA VAL A 173 9.97 -15.71 0.27
C VAL A 173 8.85 -16.64 -0.18
N ALA A 174 9.11 -17.95 -0.31
CA ALA A 174 8.07 -18.91 -0.68
C ALA A 174 6.94 -19.00 0.35
N ILE A 175 7.28 -19.01 1.64
CA ILE A 175 6.31 -19.00 2.74
C ILE A 175 5.42 -17.75 2.67
N ALA A 176 6.00 -16.58 2.43
CA ALA A 176 5.28 -15.33 2.28
C ALA A 176 4.32 -15.37 1.08
N VAL A 177 4.76 -15.84 -0.10
CA VAL A 177 3.90 -16.02 -1.28
C VAL A 177 2.70 -16.90 -0.95
N TRP A 178 2.90 -18.05 -0.31
CA TRP A 178 1.78 -18.91 0.07
C TRP A 178 0.86 -18.29 1.13
N ALA A 179 1.39 -17.50 2.06
CA ALA A 179 0.60 -16.79 3.06
C ALA A 179 -0.31 -15.75 2.42
N PHE A 180 0.21 -15.02 1.43
CA PHE A 180 -0.53 -14.07 0.61
C PHE A 180 -1.64 -14.72 -0.24
N ARG A 181 -1.55 -16.02 -0.55
CA ARG A 181 -2.65 -16.79 -1.18
C ARG A 181 -3.82 -17.05 -0.23
N LEU A 182 -3.63 -16.98 1.09
CA LEU A 182 -4.68 -17.26 2.06
C LEU A 182 -5.65 -16.09 2.27
N THR A 183 -5.28 -14.87 1.85
CA THR A 183 -6.09 -13.67 2.07
C THR A 183 -5.87 -12.62 1.00
N HIS A 184 -6.94 -11.90 0.66
CA HIS A 184 -6.87 -10.71 -0.20
C HIS A 184 -7.07 -9.41 0.58
N LYS A 185 -6.96 -9.44 1.91
CA LYS A 185 -7.04 -8.23 2.75
C LYS A 185 -5.78 -7.38 2.60
N ASN A 186 -5.92 -6.07 2.80
CA ASN A 186 -4.79 -5.14 2.72
C ASN A 186 -3.83 -5.27 3.89
N LYS A 187 -4.34 -5.50 5.11
CA LYS A 187 -3.52 -5.90 6.26
C LYS A 187 -4.22 -7.02 7.02
N GLY A 188 -3.45 -7.88 7.67
CA GLY A 188 -4.01 -8.85 8.58
C GLY A 188 -3.03 -9.93 9.00
N PHE A 189 -3.41 -10.66 10.03
CA PHE A 189 -2.71 -11.85 10.49
C PHE A 189 -3.31 -13.08 9.82
N VAL A 190 -2.44 -13.97 9.34
CA VAL A 190 -2.84 -15.30 8.87
C VAL A 190 -2.11 -16.35 9.71
N SER A 191 -2.85 -17.39 10.10
CA SER A 191 -2.26 -18.65 10.53
C SER A 191 -2.26 -19.60 9.35
N THR A 192 -1.13 -20.27 9.14
CA THR A 192 -0.96 -21.27 8.08
C THR A 192 -1.53 -22.64 8.47
N GLU A 193 -2.07 -22.79 9.68
CA GLU A 193 -2.77 -24.00 10.11
C GLU A 193 -3.95 -24.27 9.17
N ARG A 194 -3.91 -25.41 8.47
CA ARG A 194 -5.13 -25.89 7.81
C ARG A 194 -6.12 -26.27 8.89
N LYS A 195 -7.23 -25.54 8.99
CA LYS A 195 -8.42 -26.04 9.72
C LYS A 195 -8.69 -27.46 9.22
N LYS A 196 -8.41 -28.45 10.05
CA LYS A 196 -8.80 -29.84 9.81
C LYS A 196 -10.31 -29.82 9.58
N PRO A 197 -10.85 -30.39 8.48
CA PRO A 197 -12.29 -30.46 8.32
C PRO A 197 -12.83 -31.19 9.54
N GLU A 198 -13.74 -30.55 10.28
CA GLU A 198 -14.43 -31.17 11.39
C GLU A 198 -15.22 -32.35 10.82
N PHE A 199 -14.67 -33.55 10.96
CA PHE A 199 -15.40 -34.78 10.72
C PHE A 199 -16.52 -34.81 11.77
N ARG A 200 -17.73 -34.39 11.35
CA ARG A 200 -18.95 -34.68 12.10
C ARG A 200 -19.05 -36.20 12.24
N PHE A 201 -18.73 -36.70 13.43
CA PHE A 201 -19.14 -38.04 13.84
C PHE A 201 -20.67 -38.07 13.84
N THR A 202 -21.28 -38.55 12.77
CA THR A 202 -22.66 -39.03 12.83
C THR A 202 -22.64 -40.33 13.62
N SER A 203 -23.01 -40.27 14.89
CA SER A 203 -23.25 -41.47 15.70
C SER A 203 -24.29 -42.38 15.01
N PRO A 204 -24.12 -43.71 15.05
CA PRO A 204 -25.08 -44.63 14.44
C PRO A 204 -26.39 -44.68 15.23
N MET A 205 -27.48 -44.83 14.49
CA MET A 205 -28.84 -45.07 14.97
C MET A 205 -28.92 -46.10 16.11
N ALA A 206 -29.53 -45.71 17.23
CA ALA A 206 -30.11 -46.67 18.16
C ALA A 206 -31.43 -47.19 17.56
N ARG A 207 -31.43 -48.47 17.17
CA ARG A 207 -32.65 -49.23 16.87
C ARG A 207 -33.47 -49.36 18.14
N THR A 208 -34.74 -48.98 18.07
CA THR A 208 -35.78 -49.61 18.87
C THR A 208 -36.74 -50.31 17.91
N SER A 209 -36.99 -51.59 18.20
CA SER A 209 -38.00 -52.43 17.57
C SER A 209 -38.47 -53.41 18.64
N PRO A 210 -39.66 -53.99 18.51
CA PRO A 210 -40.96 -53.39 18.24
C PRO A 210 -41.72 -53.06 19.55
#